data_AF-A0A4V3JNX6-F1
#
_entry.id   AF-A0A4V3JNX6-F1
#
_cell.length_a   1.000
_cell.length_b   1.000
_cell.length_c   1.000
_cell.angle_alpha   90.00
_cell.angle_beta   90.00
_cell.angle_gamma   90.00
#
_symmetry.space_group_name_H-M   'P 1'
#
loop_
_entity.id
_entity.type
_entity.pdbx_description
1 polymer ?
#
loop_
_entity_poly.entity_id
_entity_poly.type
_entity_poly.pdbx_seq_one_letter_code
_entity_poly.pdbx_strand_id
1 'polypeptide(L)'
;MAFTIRFRVWDKQEKEFTQKGFSLTLDGKLLKFGQPIPNEDNYIVNSFTGLKDKYDKDLFEEDIIEHTVAKGGNLTQHTGIIRFNNEHGAFYIENGPPLLQLFSIRKVGNPYENPILYDLYLKSKS
;
A
#
# COMPACT_ATOMS: atom_id res chain seq x y z
N MET A 1 -8.23 20.03 -8.08
CA MET A 1 -7.79 19.39 -6.83
C MET A 1 -6.30 19.12 -6.95
N ALA A 2 -5.50 19.49 -5.95
CA ALA A 2 -4.07 19.18 -5.95
C ALA A 2 -3.87 17.69 -5.66
N PHE A 3 -2.99 17.03 -6.40
CA PHE A 3 -2.55 15.66 -6.12
C PHE A 3 -1.68 15.67 -4.86
N THR A 4 -2.13 15.00 -3.80
CA THR A 4 -1.37 14.95 -2.55
C THR A 4 -0.38 13.79 -2.58
N ILE A 5 0.91 14.12 -2.68
CA ILE A 5 2.00 13.15 -2.56
C ILE A 5 2.31 12.93 -1.08
N ARG A 6 2.16 11.69 -0.59
CA ARG A 6 2.54 11.28 0.76
C ARG A 6 3.16 9.89 0.72
N PHE A 7 4.04 9.64 1.68
CA PHE A 7 4.67 8.35 1.87
C PHE A 7 4.58 7.95 3.33
N ARG A 8 4.62 6.63 3.59
CA ARG A 8 4.97 6.07 4.89
C ARG A 8 6.22 5.23 4.72
N VAL A 9 7.04 5.14 5.77
CA VAL A 9 8.25 4.34 5.79
C VAL A 9 8.11 3.29 6.88
N TRP A 10 8.27 2.03 6.52
CA TRP A 10 8.45 0.95 7.48
C TRP A 10 9.93 0.88 7.90
N ASP A 11 10.22 1.02 9.19
CA ASP A 11 11.55 0.77 9.76
C ASP A 11 11.61 -0.70 10.23
N LYS A 12 12.46 -1.53 9.59
CA LYS A 12 12.57 -2.96 9.93
C LYS A 12 13.16 -3.21 11.31
N GLN A 13 13.93 -2.26 11.87
CA GLN A 13 14.55 -2.40 13.19
C GLN A 13 13.54 -2.11 14.29
N GLU A 14 12.85 -0.97 14.18
CA GLU A 14 11.84 -0.53 15.15
C GLU A 14 10.49 -1.25 14.98
N LYS A 15 10.27 -1.87 13.80
CA LYS A 15 9.03 -2.55 13.41
C LYS A 15 7.80 -1.64 13.52
N GLU A 16 7.94 -0.41 13.04
CA GLU A 16 6.85 0.57 12.98
C GLU A 16 6.83 1.34 11.66
N PHE A 17 5.64 1.86 11.34
CA PHE A 17 5.50 2.87 10.30
C PHE A 17 5.71 4.27 10.85
N THR A 18 6.49 5.08 10.13
CA THR A 18 6.67 6.49 10.44
C THR A 18 6.69 7.34 9.17
N GLN A 19 6.36 8.61 9.34
CA GLN A 19 6.49 9.66 8.32
C GLN A 19 7.45 10.75 8.78
N LYS A 20 7.92 10.69 10.03
CA LYS A 20 8.68 11.77 10.66
C LYS A 20 10.16 11.55 10.45
N GLY A 21 10.87 12.63 10.12
CA GLY A 21 12.32 12.60 9.99
C GLY A 21 12.81 11.92 8.71
N PHE A 22 11.93 11.61 7.75
CA PHE A 22 12.33 11.08 6.45
C PHE A 22 12.17 12.13 5.36
N SER A 23 13.04 12.06 4.35
CA SER A 23 12.96 12.89 3.15
C SER A 23 13.42 12.09 1.95
N LEU A 24 12.85 12.37 0.77
CA LEU A 24 13.28 11.79 -0.49
C LEU A 24 13.98 12.87 -1.32
N THR A 25 15.15 12.56 -1.85
CA THR A 25 15.82 13.40 -2.84
C THR A 25 15.13 13.26 -4.21
N LEU A 26 15.41 14.18 -5.14
CA LEU A 26 14.82 14.14 -6.49
C LEU A 26 15.29 12.93 -7.33
N ASP A 27 16.44 12.35 -6.99
CA ASP A 27 16.95 11.09 -7.55
C ASP A 27 16.47 9.85 -6.79
N GLY A 28 15.53 9.99 -5.84
CA GLY A 28 14.86 8.88 -5.17
C GLY A 28 15.57 8.31 -3.95
N LYS A 29 16.63 8.94 -3.45
CA LYS A 29 17.34 8.47 -2.25
C LYS A 29 16.61 8.86 -0.98
N LEU A 30 16.59 7.94 -0.03
CA LEU A 30 15.97 8.15 1.26
C LEU A 30 16.97 8.73 2.27
N LEU A 31 16.59 9.82 2.92
CA LEU A 31 17.36 10.46 3.99
C LEU A 31 16.63 10.31 5.32
N LYS A 32 17.37 10.09 6.41
CA LYS A 32 16.87 10.11 7.79
C LYS A 32 17.50 11.30 8.53
N PHE A 33 16.67 12.22 9.02
CA PHE A 33 17.05 13.50 9.61
C PHE A 33 18.05 14.31 8.75
N GLY A 34 17.83 14.29 7.43
CA GLY A 34 18.68 15.00 6.46
C GLY A 34 20.02 14.33 6.16
N GLN A 35 20.29 13.15 6.72
CA GLN A 35 21.51 12.39 6.48
C GLN A 35 21.24 11.17 5.57
N PRO A 36 22.19 10.80 4.69
CA PRO A 36 22.11 9.55 3.93
C PRO A 36 21.97 8.34 4.85
N ILE A 37 21.11 7.41 4.46
CA ILE A 37 20.93 6.16 5.18
C ILE A 37 22.01 5.18 4.70
N PRO A 38 22.83 4.58 5.59
CA PRO A 38 23.90 3.67 5.18
C PRO A 38 23.40 2.32 4.67
N ASN A 39 22.19 1.92 5.04
CA ASN A 39 21.53 0.70 4.56
C ASN A 39 20.05 0.98 4.29
N GLU A 40 19.73 1.35 3.06
CA GLU A 40 18.36 1.66 2.62
C GLU A 40 17.45 0.43 2.68
N ASP A 41 17.99 -0.79 2.59
CA ASP A 41 17.20 -2.04 2.67
C ASP A 41 16.55 -2.24 4.05
N ASN A 42 16.97 -1.51 5.08
CA ASN A 42 16.31 -1.50 6.39
C ASN A 42 14.97 -0.75 6.38
N TYR A 43 14.66 -0.07 5.28
CA TYR A 43 13.50 0.78 5.12
C TYR A 43 12.66 0.33 3.95
N ILE A 44 11.34 0.43 4.08
CA ILE A 44 10.44 0.22 2.95
C ILE A 44 9.51 1.42 2.82
N VAL A 45 9.56 2.06 1.67
CA VAL A 45 8.76 3.26 1.37
C VAL A 45 7.49 2.82 0.65
N ASN A 46 6.33 3.21 1.16
CA ASN A 46 5.05 2.97 0.49
C ASN A 46 4.37 4.29 0.13
N SER A 47 3.90 4.39 -1.10
CA SER A 47 3.20 5.56 -1.61
C SER A 47 1.74 5.59 -1.16
N PHE A 48 1.24 6.76 -0.78
CA PHE A 48 -0.18 6.99 -0.57
C PHE A 48 -0.91 6.92 -1.91
N THR A 49 -2.01 6.17 -1.96
CA THR A 49 -2.75 5.93 -3.21
C THR A 49 -3.58 7.12 -3.68
N GLY A 50 -3.78 8.13 -2.82
CA GLY A 50 -4.78 9.18 -3.03
C GLY A 50 -6.18 8.80 -2.54
N LEU A 51 -6.41 7.55 -2.15
CA LEU A 51 -7.72 7.01 -1.79
C LEU A 51 -7.83 6.68 -0.29
N LYS A 52 -9.06 6.70 0.19
CA LYS A 52 -9.44 6.25 1.53
C LYS A 52 -10.37 5.06 1.43
N ASP A 53 -10.32 4.20 2.44
CA ASP A 53 -11.28 3.12 2.59
C ASP A 53 -12.64 3.63 3.12
N LYS A 54 -13.63 2.73 3.27
CA LYS A 54 -14.97 3.07 3.76
C LYS A 54 -15.04 3.57 5.22
N TYR A 55 -13.93 3.55 5.95
CA TYR A 55 -13.79 4.02 7.32
C TYR A 55 -12.79 5.19 7.42
N ASP A 56 -12.60 5.93 6.31
CA ASP A 56 -11.72 7.09 6.18
C ASP A 56 -10.21 6.82 6.41
N LYS A 57 -9.81 5.55 6.43
CA LYS A 57 -8.40 5.16 6.56
C LYS A 57 -7.68 5.34 5.23
N ASP A 58 -6.51 5.97 5.30
CA ASP A 58 -5.64 6.12 4.14
C ASP A 58 -5.17 4.76 3.62
N LEU A 59 -5.25 4.59 2.29
CA LEU A 59 -4.75 3.43 1.58
C LEU A 59 -3.36 3.74 1.02
N PHE A 60 -2.40 2.90 1.38
CA PHE A 60 -1.04 2.96 0.88
C PHE A 60 -0.73 1.72 0.04
N GLU A 61 0.35 1.81 -0.73
CA GLU A 61 0.96 0.65 -1.35
C GLU A 61 1.23 -0.45 -0.32
N GLU A 62 1.02 -1.70 -0.76
CA GLU A 62 1.12 -2.94 0.02
C GLU A 62 0.09 -3.13 1.14
N ASP A 63 -0.87 -2.23 1.30
CA ASP A 63 -2.01 -2.53 2.16
C ASP A 63 -2.81 -3.72 1.61
N ILE A 64 -3.23 -4.59 2.51
CA ILE A 64 -4.15 -5.70 2.27
C ILE A 64 -5.57 -5.15 2.47
N ILE A 65 -6.40 -5.28 1.44
CA ILE A 65 -7.77 -4.78 1.45
C ILE A 65 -8.79 -5.87 1.14
N GLU A 66 -9.94 -5.79 1.79
CA GLU A 66 -11.18 -6.41 1.37
C GLU A 66 -11.90 -5.45 0.42
N HIS A 67 -12.42 -5.96 -0.68
CA HIS A 67 -13.15 -5.16 -1.66
C HIS A 67 -14.21 -5.99 -2.39
N THR A 68 -15.16 -5.29 -3.01
CA THR A 68 -16.18 -5.90 -3.85
C THR A 68 -15.89 -5.57 -5.31
N VAL A 69 -16.08 -6.56 -6.20
CA VAL A 69 -16.04 -6.37 -7.65
C VAL A 69 -17.40 -6.75 -8.23
N ALA A 70 -17.92 -5.90 -9.11
CA ALA A 70 -19.12 -6.19 -9.88
C ALA A 70 -18.74 -6.95 -11.16
N LYS A 71 -19.26 -8.17 -11.33
CA LYS A 71 -19.02 -8.99 -12.53
C LYS A 71 -20.34 -9.61 -13.00
N GLY A 72 -20.82 -9.18 -14.17
CA GLY A 72 -22.05 -9.71 -14.76
C GLY A 72 -23.30 -9.56 -13.89
N GLY A 73 -23.41 -8.45 -13.15
CA GLY A 73 -24.54 -8.19 -12.23
C GLY A 73 -24.39 -8.78 -10.82
N ASN A 74 -23.37 -9.61 -10.58
CA ASN A 74 -23.09 -10.16 -9.25
C ASN A 74 -22.01 -9.35 -8.53
N LEU A 75 -22.22 -9.13 -7.22
CA LEU A 75 -21.23 -8.55 -6.32
C LEU A 75 -20.49 -9.69 -5.62
N THR A 76 -19.17 -9.72 -5.77
CA THR A 76 -18.31 -10.72 -5.13
C THR A 76 -17.26 -10.03 -4.27
N GLN A 77 -17.06 -10.54 -3.05
CA GLN A 77 -16.05 -10.03 -2.13
C GLN A 77 -14.73 -10.75 -2.37
N HIS A 78 -13.65 -9.98 -2.40
CA HIS A 78 -12.28 -10.45 -2.61
C HIS A 78 -11.35 -9.79 -1.59
N THR A 79 -10.23 -10.45 -1.36
CA THR A 79 -9.07 -9.85 -0.70
C THR A 79 -7.95 -9.67 -1.72
N GLY A 80 -7.22 -8.57 -1.61
CA GLY A 80 -6.16 -8.18 -2.53
C GLY A 80 -5.12 -7.27 -1.88
N ILE A 81 -3.96 -7.18 -2.51
CA ILE A 81 -2.85 -6.31 -2.08
C ILE A 81 -2.71 -5.18 -3.07
N ILE A 82 -2.54 -3.96 -2.58
CA ILE A 82 -2.35 -2.79 -3.42
C ILE A 82 -0.91 -2.76 -3.97
N ARG A 83 -0.75 -2.62 -5.29
CA ARG A 83 0.54 -2.44 -5.98
C ARG A 83 0.47 -1.26 -6.94
N PHE A 84 1.57 -0.52 -7.09
CA PHE A 84 1.68 0.41 -8.20
C PHE A 84 2.04 -0.35 -9.48
N ASN A 85 1.25 -0.18 -10.54
CA ASN A 85 1.53 -0.76 -11.86
C ASN A 85 2.25 0.29 -12.72
N ASN A 86 3.54 0.06 -13.00
CA ASN A 86 4.37 0.97 -13.80
C ASN A 86 3.94 1.08 -15.27
N GLU A 87 3.37 0.02 -15.85
CA GLU A 87 2.90 0.03 -17.25
C GLU A 87 1.66 0.91 -17.42
N HIS A 88 0.79 0.94 -16.40
CA HIS A 88 -0.46 1.70 -16.41
C HIS A 88 -0.41 3.00 -15.61
N GLY A 89 0.66 3.26 -14.86
CA GLY A 89 0.82 4.47 -14.05
C GLY A 89 -0.25 4.65 -12.96
N ALA A 90 -0.77 3.55 -12.40
CA ALA A 90 -1.87 3.61 -11.44
C ALA A 90 -1.78 2.48 -10.40
N PHE A 91 -2.54 2.61 -9.31
CA PHE A 91 -2.63 1.59 -8.26
C PHE A 91 -3.64 0.49 -8.64
N TYR A 92 -3.23 -0.76 -8.47
CA TYR A 92 -3.99 -1.97 -8.77
C TYR A 92 -4.05 -2.90 -7.57
N ILE A 93 -5.03 -3.82 -7.60
CA ILE A 93 -4.88 -5.07 -6.87
C ILE A 93 -3.85 -5.94 -7.59
N GLU A 94 -2.95 -6.57 -6.84
CA GLU A 94 -2.01 -7.56 -7.35
C GLU A 94 -2.74 -8.63 -8.19
N ASN A 95 -2.37 -8.74 -9.47
CA ASN A 95 -3.03 -9.60 -10.47
C ASN A 95 -4.55 -9.36 -10.62
N GLY A 96 -5.01 -8.13 -10.38
CA GLY A 96 -6.42 -7.76 -10.38
C GLY A 96 -6.71 -6.42 -11.08
N PRO A 97 -7.91 -5.85 -10.87
CA PRO A 97 -8.31 -4.59 -11.48
C PRO A 97 -7.67 -3.37 -10.79
N PRO A 98 -7.71 -2.18 -11.44
CA PRO A 98 -7.29 -0.92 -10.81
C PRO A 98 -8.19 -0.58 -9.62
N LEU A 99 -7.64 0.16 -8.64
CA LEU A 99 -8.37 0.55 -7.42
C LEU A 99 -9.68 1.31 -7.71
N LEU A 100 -9.71 2.07 -8.81
CA LEU A 100 -10.88 2.86 -9.23
C LEU A 100 -12.12 2.00 -9.59
N GLN A 101 -11.93 0.71 -9.91
CA GLN A 101 -13.02 -0.21 -10.24
C GLN A 101 -13.55 -0.97 -9.02
N LEU A 102 -12.99 -0.73 -7.84
CA LEU A 102 -13.34 -1.44 -6.62
C LEU A 102 -14.46 -0.74 -5.86
N PHE A 103 -15.30 -1.52 -5.20
CA PHE A 103 -16.36 -1.03 -4.32
C PHE A 103 -16.12 -1.50 -2.89
N SER A 104 -16.72 -0.80 -1.92
CA SER A 104 -16.75 -1.18 -0.51
C SER A 104 -15.37 -1.54 0.08
N ILE A 105 -14.33 -0.81 -0.35
CA ILE A 105 -12.95 -1.05 0.06
C ILE A 105 -12.83 -0.91 1.58
N ARG A 106 -12.18 -1.88 2.21
CA ARG A 106 -11.82 -1.87 3.63
C ARG A 106 -10.37 -2.28 3.78
N LYS A 107 -9.58 -1.48 4.47
CA LYS A 107 -8.23 -1.86 4.88
C LYS A 107 -8.29 -2.89 6.01
N VAL A 108 -7.62 -4.02 5.80
CA VAL A 108 -7.55 -5.13 6.77
C VAL A 108 -6.19 -5.18 7.46
N GLY A 109 -5.12 -4.82 6.76
CA GLY A 109 -3.77 -4.81 7.32
C GLY A 109 -2.70 -4.51 6.28
N ASN A 110 -1.47 -4.93 6.56
CA ASN A 110 -0.33 -4.90 5.65
C ASN A 110 0.65 -6.03 6.04
N PRO A 111 1.56 -6.45 5.15
CA PRO A 111 2.45 -7.59 5.41
C PRO A 111 3.46 -7.36 6.54
N TYR A 112 3.64 -6.11 6.98
CA TYR A 112 4.65 -5.75 7.97
C TYR A 112 4.13 -5.85 9.40
N GLU A 113 3.01 -5.19 9.68
CA GLU A 113 2.34 -5.21 10.99
C GLU A 113 1.49 -6.47 11.17
N ASN A 114 1.07 -7.10 10.07
CA ASN A 114 0.19 -8.27 10.08
C ASN A 114 0.70 -9.41 9.18
N PRO A 115 1.89 -9.98 9.45
CA PRO A 115 2.48 -11.01 8.61
C PRO A 115 1.59 -12.26 8.47
N ILE A 116 0.85 -12.64 9.52
CA ILE A 116 -0.08 -13.77 9.47
C ILE A 116 -1.24 -13.53 8.48
N LEU A 117 -1.74 -12.29 8.39
CA LEU A 117 -2.79 -11.96 7.42
C LEU A 117 -2.27 -12.10 5.98
N TYR A 118 -1.01 -11.76 5.75
CA TYR A 118 -0.36 -11.95 4.46
C TYR A 118 -0.18 -13.43 4.12
N ASP A 119 0.27 -14.26 5.07
CA ASP A 119 0.38 -15.71 4.86
C ASP A 119 -0.98 -16.35 4.50
N LEU A 120 -2.05 -15.94 5.19
CA LEU A 120 -3.41 -16.40 4.88
C LEU A 120 -3.87 -15.93 3.50
N TYR A 121 -3.54 -14.70 3.12
CA TYR A 121 -3.80 -14.20 1.77
C TYR A 121 -3.10 -15.06 0.72
N LEU A 122 -1.80 -15.34 0.86
CA LEU A 122 -1.04 -16.15 -0.08
C LEU A 122 -1.61 -17.57 -0.22
N LYS A 123 -1.98 -18.19 0.90
CA LYS A 123 -2.65 -19.51 0.90
C LYS A 123 -3.99 -19.50 0.16
N SER A 124 -4.75 -18.41 0.22
CA SER A 124 -6.02 -18.30 -0.50
C SER A 124 -5.89 -18.22 -2.03
N LYS A 125 -4.67 -17.98 -2.54
CA LYS A 125 -4.36 -17.86 -3.97
C LYS A 125 -3.69 -19.10 -4.57
N SER A 126 -3.33 -20.09 -3.74
CA SER A 126 -2.75 -21.38 -4.14
C SER A 126 -3.83 -22.40 -4.46
#